data_AF-A0A6A1QLZ8-F1
#
_entry.id   AF-A0A6A1QLZ8-F1
#
_cell.length_a   1.000
_cell.length_b   1.000
_cell.length_c   1.000
_cell.angle_alpha   90.00
_cell.angle_beta   90.00
_cell.angle_gamma   90.00
#
_symmetry.space_group_name_H-M   'P 1'
#
loop_
_entity.id
_entity.type
_entity.pdbx_description
1 polymer ?
#
loop_
_entity_poly.entity_id
_entity_poly.type
_entity_poly.pdbx_seq_one_letter_code
_entity_poly.pdbx_strand_id
1 'polypeptide(L)'
;IEETRFNIDKISEHVEEAKKLYSIILSAPIPEPKTKDDLEQLTTEIKKRANNVRNKLKSMERHIEEDEVRSSADLRIRKSQHSVLSRKFVEVMTKYNEAQVDFRERSKGRIQRQLEITGRKTTDEELEEMLESGNPAIFTSGIIDSQISKQALSEIEGRHKDIVRLESSIKELHDMFMDIAVLVENQGEMLDNIELNVMHTVDHVEKAREETKRAMKYQGQARKSPLCAPSLALSLLPLPVPLSAGPTSCIRGKGAMIDRIENNMDQSVGFVERAVADTKKAVKYQSEARRKKIMMMICCVILAIILASTIGGIFA
;
A
#
# COMPACT_ATOMS: atom_id res chain seq x y z
N ILE A 1 3.29 2.45 -10.95
CA ILE A 1 2.44 1.86 -9.89
C ILE A 1 3.02 0.54 -9.42
N GLU A 2 3.18 -0.46 -10.29
CA GLU A 2 3.78 -1.75 -9.87
C GLU A 2 5.21 -1.60 -9.33
N GLU A 3 6.04 -0.78 -9.98
CA GLU A 3 7.37 -0.44 -9.45
C GLU A 3 7.31 0.22 -8.06
N THR A 4 6.32 1.08 -7.81
CA THR A 4 6.11 1.73 -6.52
C THR A 4 5.69 0.71 -5.46
N ARG A 5 4.77 -0.20 -5.79
CA ARG A 5 4.37 -1.32 -4.92
C ARG A 5 5.56 -2.20 -4.57
N PHE A 6 6.31 -2.60 -5.58
CA PHE A 6 7.51 -3.42 -5.43
C PHE A 6 8.54 -2.76 -4.51
N ASN A 7 8.79 -1.46 -4.68
CA ASN A 7 9.71 -0.74 -3.78
C ASN A 7 9.19 -0.68 -2.34
N ILE A 8 7.88 -0.46 -2.13
CA ILE A 8 7.28 -0.49 -0.78
C ILE A 8 7.43 -1.88 -0.15
N ASP A 9 7.18 -2.94 -0.91
CA ASP A 9 7.32 -4.33 -0.44
C ASP A 9 8.78 -4.65 -0.08
N LYS A 10 9.74 -4.19 -0.91
CA LYS A 10 11.17 -4.36 -0.62
C LYS A 10 11.64 -3.55 0.59
N ILE A 11 11.11 -2.34 0.80
CA ILE A 11 11.37 -1.61 2.05
C ILE A 11 10.85 -2.43 3.22
N SER A 12 9.62 -2.96 3.14
CA SER A 12 9.07 -3.77 4.23
C SER A 12 9.91 -5.00 4.54
N GLU A 13 10.46 -5.69 3.53
CA GLU A 13 11.38 -6.80 3.70
C GLU A 13 12.67 -6.37 4.42
N HIS A 14 13.31 -5.30 3.94
CA HIS A 14 14.54 -4.77 4.54
C HIS A 14 14.34 -4.26 5.97
N VAL A 15 13.15 -3.73 6.30
CA VAL A 15 12.81 -3.31 7.67
C VAL A 15 12.78 -4.53 8.61
N GLU A 16 12.23 -5.66 8.17
CA GLU A 16 12.24 -6.90 8.96
C GLU A 16 13.64 -7.50 9.08
N GLU A 17 14.49 -7.36 8.05
CA GLU A 17 15.91 -7.73 8.13
C GLU A 17 16.68 -6.83 9.10
N ALA A 18 16.47 -5.52 9.05
CA ALA A 18 17.09 -4.55 9.95
C ALA A 18 16.74 -4.85 11.41
N LYS A 19 15.49 -5.20 11.72
CA LYS A 19 15.06 -5.66 13.06
C LYS A 19 15.86 -6.86 13.57
N LYS A 20 16.14 -7.83 12.70
CA LYS A 20 16.97 -9.00 13.05
C LYS A 20 18.40 -8.55 13.36
N LEU A 21 18.99 -7.69 12.54
CA LEU A 21 20.34 -7.17 12.78
C LEU A 21 20.40 -6.34 14.07
N TYR A 22 19.42 -5.50 14.37
CA TYR A 22 19.31 -4.79 15.65
C TYR A 22 19.34 -5.75 16.83
N SER A 23 18.56 -6.84 16.76
CA SER A 23 18.56 -7.86 17.82
C SER A 23 19.91 -8.56 17.98
N ILE A 24 20.62 -8.86 16.89
CA ILE A 24 21.95 -9.49 16.93
C ILE A 24 22.98 -8.51 17.49
N ILE A 25 22.93 -7.24 17.08
CA ILE A 25 23.81 -6.19 17.57
C ILE A 25 23.59 -5.95 19.07
N LEU A 26 22.38 -6.10 19.59
CA LEU A 26 22.08 -5.96 21.02
C LEU A 26 22.38 -7.20 21.88
N SER A 27 22.60 -8.37 21.27
CA SER A 27 22.87 -9.62 22.00
C SER A 27 24.35 -9.79 22.35
N ALA A 28 25.26 -9.11 21.64
CA ALA A 28 26.69 -9.16 21.86
C ALA A 28 27.24 -7.83 22.44
N PRO A 29 28.12 -7.88 23.47
CA PRO A 29 28.86 -6.70 23.96
C PRO A 29 29.64 -5.98 22.87
N ILE A 30 30.27 -6.75 21.98
CA ILE A 30 31.04 -6.28 20.83
C ILE A 30 30.54 -7.03 19.60
N PRO A 31 29.61 -6.45 18.83
CA PRO A 31 29.09 -7.09 17.63
C PRO A 31 30.15 -7.22 16.54
N GLU A 32 29.99 -8.23 15.70
CA GLU A 32 30.86 -8.42 14.54
C GLU A 32 30.78 -7.21 13.59
N PRO A 33 31.91 -6.72 13.05
CA PRO A 33 31.93 -5.60 12.10
C PRO A 33 30.99 -5.83 10.91
N LYS A 34 30.96 -7.07 10.40
CA LYS A 34 30.10 -7.45 9.27
C LYS A 34 28.62 -7.21 9.54
N THR A 35 28.11 -7.50 10.74
CA THR A 35 26.70 -7.27 11.09
C THR A 35 26.36 -5.78 11.08
N LYS A 36 27.32 -4.91 11.45
CA LYS A 36 27.16 -3.46 11.37
C LYS A 36 27.18 -2.97 9.93
N ASP A 37 28.07 -3.50 9.11
CA ASP A 37 28.15 -3.17 7.68
C ASP A 37 26.86 -3.58 6.94
N ASP A 38 26.33 -4.78 7.23
CA ASP A 38 25.06 -5.27 6.68
C ASP A 38 23.89 -4.33 7.05
N LEU A 39 23.87 -3.82 8.29
CA LEU A 39 22.85 -2.87 8.75
C LEU A 39 22.97 -1.50 8.05
N GLU A 40 24.19 -0.99 7.87
CA GLU A 40 24.45 0.26 7.15
C GLU A 40 24.03 0.15 5.68
N GLN A 41 24.27 -1.01 5.06
CA GLN A 41 23.83 -1.31 3.70
C GLN A 41 22.29 -1.33 3.60
N LEU A 42 21.60 -2.03 4.51
CA LEU A 42 20.13 -2.06 4.55
C LEU A 42 19.54 -0.65 4.73
N THR A 43 20.13 0.15 5.63
CA THR A 43 19.70 1.53 5.86
C THR A 43 19.81 2.37 4.59
N THR A 44 20.90 2.21 3.84
CA THR A 44 21.12 2.90 2.56
C THR A 44 20.11 2.46 1.49
N GLU A 45 19.83 1.15 1.38
CA GLU A 45 18.86 0.63 0.43
C GLU A 45 17.42 1.05 0.78
N ILE A 46 17.04 1.03 2.07
CA ILE A 46 15.75 1.55 2.55
C ILE A 46 15.61 3.02 2.15
N LYS A 47 16.63 3.86 2.44
CA LYS A 47 16.63 5.29 2.09
C LYS A 47 16.46 5.50 0.59
N LYS A 48 17.22 4.78 -0.24
CA LYS A 48 17.16 4.89 -1.71
C LYS A 48 15.77 4.55 -2.24
N ARG A 49 15.19 3.43 -1.79
CA ARG A 49 13.85 3.00 -2.20
C ARG A 49 12.77 3.95 -1.70
N ALA A 50 12.88 4.43 -0.46
CA ALA A 50 11.95 5.39 0.12
C ALA A 50 11.91 6.69 -0.69
N ASN A 51 13.07 7.20 -1.10
CA ASN A 51 13.17 8.36 -1.98
C ASN A 51 12.52 8.13 -3.35
N ASN A 52 12.71 6.95 -3.95
CA ASN A 52 12.07 6.60 -5.22
C ASN A 52 10.54 6.57 -5.09
N VAL A 53 10.02 5.98 -4.00
CA VAL A 53 8.57 5.96 -3.72
C VAL A 53 8.05 7.38 -3.52
N ARG A 54 8.71 8.20 -2.69
CA ARG A 54 8.38 9.61 -2.45
C ARG A 54 8.27 10.40 -3.75
N ASN A 55 9.29 10.33 -4.60
CA ASN A 55 9.32 11.04 -5.87
C ASN A 55 8.20 10.58 -6.81
N LYS A 56 7.90 9.28 -6.82
CA LYS A 56 6.83 8.75 -7.67
C LYS A 56 5.44 9.15 -7.17
N LEU A 57 5.21 9.18 -5.86
CA LEU A 57 3.97 9.67 -5.26
C LEU A 57 3.76 11.16 -5.56
N LYS A 58 4.79 12.01 -5.34
CA LYS A 58 4.74 13.44 -5.70
C LYS A 58 4.48 13.69 -7.19
N SER A 59 5.01 12.84 -8.07
CA SER A 59 4.71 12.92 -9.51
C SER A 59 3.27 12.51 -9.83
N MET A 60 2.74 11.48 -9.16
CA MET A 60 1.34 11.06 -9.33
C MET A 60 0.37 12.15 -8.86
N GLU A 61 0.66 12.83 -7.75
CA GLU A 61 -0.14 13.93 -7.24
C GLU A 61 -0.24 15.10 -8.23
N ARG A 62 0.89 15.58 -8.78
CA ARG A 62 0.88 16.66 -9.79
C ARG A 62 0.00 16.33 -10.99
N HIS A 63 0.08 15.11 -11.50
CA HIS A 63 -0.77 14.65 -12.61
C HIS A 63 -2.25 14.54 -12.22
N ILE A 64 -2.55 14.38 -10.93
CA ILE A 64 -3.93 14.36 -10.43
C ILE A 64 -4.49 15.79 -10.38
N GLU A 65 -3.69 16.77 -9.93
CA GLU A 65 -4.07 18.19 -9.86
C GLU A 65 -4.29 18.81 -11.25
N GLU A 66 -3.42 18.51 -12.22
CA GLU A 66 -3.52 19.01 -13.60
C GLU A 66 -4.79 18.52 -14.34
N ASP A 67 -5.27 17.31 -14.02
CA ASP A 67 -6.38 16.65 -14.70
C ASP A 67 -7.77 16.92 -14.08
N GLU A 68 -7.86 17.69 -12.99
CA GLU A 68 -9.12 17.95 -12.26
C GLU A 68 -10.26 18.50 -13.14
N VAL A 69 -9.92 19.16 -14.25
CA VAL A 69 -10.87 19.74 -15.21
C VAL A 69 -11.65 18.67 -16.01
N ARG A 70 -11.17 17.42 -16.08
CA ARG A 70 -11.83 16.30 -16.76
C ARG A 70 -12.00 15.12 -15.81
N SER A 71 -13.17 15.01 -15.18
CA SER A 71 -13.56 13.83 -14.39
C SER A 71 -13.71 12.59 -15.27
N SER A 72 -12.59 11.89 -15.46
CA SER A 72 -12.50 10.64 -16.21
C SER A 72 -12.39 9.43 -15.29
N ALA A 73 -12.78 8.25 -15.77
CA ALA A 73 -12.57 6.99 -15.04
C ALA A 73 -11.08 6.76 -14.72
N ASP A 74 -10.20 7.21 -15.62
CA ASP A 74 -8.74 7.13 -15.52
C ASP A 74 -8.19 8.02 -14.38
N LEU A 75 -8.70 9.25 -14.22
CA LEU A 75 -8.36 10.13 -13.10
C LEU A 75 -8.77 9.52 -11.74
N ARG A 76 -9.96 8.89 -11.66
CA ARG A 76 -10.41 8.20 -10.43
C ARG A 76 -9.51 7.02 -10.06
N ILE A 77 -9.07 6.25 -11.05
CA ILE A 77 -8.15 5.12 -10.85
C ILE A 77 -6.79 5.64 -10.32
N ARG A 78 -6.24 6.70 -10.93
CA ARG A 78 -5.00 7.34 -10.45
C ARG A 78 -5.12 7.84 -9.01
N LYS A 79 -6.19 8.57 -8.69
CA LYS A 79 -6.50 9.06 -7.33
C LYS A 79 -6.54 7.92 -6.31
N SER A 80 -7.24 6.83 -6.64
CA SER A 80 -7.32 5.62 -5.81
C SER A 80 -5.96 4.98 -5.58
N GLN A 81 -5.18 4.78 -6.65
CA GLN A 81 -3.86 4.16 -6.58
C GLN A 81 -2.87 5.01 -5.77
N HIS A 82 -2.84 6.33 -5.99
CA HIS A 82 -2.04 7.25 -5.18
C HIS A 82 -2.35 7.08 -3.70
N SER A 83 -3.63 7.08 -3.34
CA SER A 83 -4.10 6.93 -1.97
C SER A 83 -3.68 5.63 -1.30
N VAL A 84 -3.85 4.50 -1.99
CA VAL A 84 -3.48 3.18 -1.47
C VAL A 84 -1.96 3.08 -1.28
N LEU A 85 -1.18 3.60 -2.23
CA LEU A 85 0.28 3.55 -2.16
C LEU A 85 0.83 4.46 -1.06
N SER A 86 0.31 5.68 -0.92
CA SER A 86 0.72 6.62 0.13
C SER A 86 0.47 6.05 1.53
N ARG A 87 -0.72 5.48 1.78
CA ARG A 87 -1.01 4.82 3.06
C ARG A 87 -0.05 3.66 3.36
N LYS A 88 0.15 2.77 2.38
CA LYS A 88 1.04 1.62 2.56
C LYS A 88 2.48 2.06 2.80
N PHE A 89 2.93 3.11 2.12
CA PHE A 89 4.26 3.67 2.34
C PHE A 89 4.41 4.25 3.75
N VAL A 90 3.47 5.09 4.20
CA VAL A 90 3.48 5.62 5.58
C VAL A 90 3.47 4.50 6.61
N GLU A 91 2.66 3.46 6.42
CA GLU A 91 2.61 2.30 7.32
C GLU A 91 3.99 1.63 7.45
N VAL A 92 4.64 1.31 6.33
CA VAL A 92 5.94 0.64 6.33
C VAL A 92 7.03 1.52 6.94
N MET A 93 7.05 2.82 6.62
CA MET A 93 8.02 3.74 7.20
C MET A 93 7.81 3.94 8.70
N THR A 94 6.55 3.94 9.17
CA THR A 94 6.24 4.05 10.60
C THR A 94 6.79 2.84 11.36
N LYS A 95 6.60 1.62 10.83
CA LYS A 95 7.20 0.40 11.38
C LYS A 95 8.73 0.44 11.41
N TYR A 96 9.36 1.09 10.43
CA TYR A 96 10.80 1.29 10.43
C TYR A 96 11.24 2.23 11.55
N ASN A 97 10.57 3.39 11.69
CA ASN A 97 10.83 4.35 12.77
C ASN A 97 10.64 3.73 14.16
N GLU A 98 9.56 2.96 14.37
CA GLU A 98 9.33 2.21 15.61
C GLU A 98 10.49 1.26 15.94
N ALA A 99 11.00 0.52 14.94
CA ALA A 99 12.15 -0.37 15.12
C ALA A 99 13.44 0.39 15.46
N GLN A 100 13.63 1.56 14.85
CA GLN A 100 14.77 2.43 15.16
C GLN A 100 14.70 2.95 16.60
N VAL A 101 13.55 3.48 17.02
CA VAL A 101 13.35 3.98 18.39
C VAL A 101 13.54 2.87 19.43
N ASP A 102 13.02 1.67 19.22
CA ASP A 102 13.25 0.52 20.11
C ASP A 102 14.75 0.16 20.20
N PHE A 103 15.47 0.18 19.08
CA PHE A 103 16.92 -0.06 19.08
C PHE A 103 17.69 1.06 19.83
N ARG A 104 17.30 2.33 19.67
CA ARG A 104 17.87 3.47 20.41
C ARG A 104 17.74 3.26 21.91
N GLU A 105 16.51 2.98 22.36
CA GLU A 105 16.17 2.87 23.77
C GLU A 105 16.90 1.69 24.43
N ARG A 106 16.93 0.54 23.75
CA ARG A 106 17.71 -0.62 24.23
C ARG A 106 19.21 -0.34 24.27
N SER A 107 19.74 0.41 23.31
CA SER A 107 21.15 0.79 23.30
C SER A 107 21.48 1.74 24.45
N LYS A 108 20.60 2.70 24.75
CA LYS A 108 20.68 3.59 25.92
C LYS A 108 20.68 2.77 27.22
N GLY A 109 19.73 1.85 27.39
CA GLY A 109 19.68 0.98 28.57
C GLY A 109 20.94 0.11 28.75
N ARG A 110 21.58 -0.33 27.66
CA ARG A 110 22.88 -1.01 27.71
C ARG A 110 23.99 -0.08 28.22
N ILE A 111 24.07 1.14 27.70
CA ILE A 111 25.03 2.15 28.16
C ILE A 111 24.86 2.43 29.66
N GLN A 112 23.62 2.66 30.10
CA GLN A 112 23.29 2.87 31.50
C GLN A 112 23.82 1.72 32.37
N ARG A 113 23.56 0.48 31.94
CA ARG A 113 24.02 -0.70 32.66
C ARG A 113 25.55 -0.81 32.73
N GLN A 114 26.26 -0.46 31.66
CA GLN A 114 27.72 -0.47 31.66
C GLN A 114 28.31 0.64 32.55
N LEU A 115 27.66 1.82 32.62
CA LEU A 115 28.05 2.88 33.55
C LEU A 115 27.86 2.47 35.02
N GLU A 116 26.80 1.73 35.34
CA GLU A 116 26.60 1.19 36.69
C GLU A 116 27.71 0.19 37.08
N ILE A 117 28.17 -0.64 36.13
CA ILE A 117 29.26 -1.62 36.35
C ILE A 117 30.57 -0.90 36.66
N THR A 118 30.85 0.25 36.04
CA THR A 118 32.03 1.06 36.32
C THR A 118 31.91 1.89 37.61
N GLY A 119 30.78 1.78 38.32
CA GLY A 119 30.53 2.46 39.59
C GLY A 119 29.88 3.84 39.46
N ARG A 120 29.47 4.24 38.25
CA ARG A 120 28.80 5.52 37.98
C ARG A 120 27.30 5.32 37.85
N LYS A 121 26.56 5.62 38.91
CA LYS A 121 25.09 5.73 38.83
C LYS A 121 24.72 6.98 38.05
N THR A 122 23.87 6.82 37.05
CA THR A 122 23.43 7.90 36.16
C THR A 122 21.91 7.80 36.04
N THR A 123 21.23 8.92 36.26
CA THR A 123 19.79 9.02 36.02
C THR A 123 19.49 8.98 34.52
N ASP A 124 18.23 8.79 34.16
CA ASP A 124 17.84 8.71 32.74
C ASP A 124 18.08 10.04 32.03
N GLU A 125 17.76 11.15 32.71
CA GLU A 125 17.95 12.51 32.21
C GLU A 125 19.42 12.88 32.05
N GLU A 126 20.26 12.57 33.05
CA GLU A 126 21.71 12.78 32.95
C GLU A 126 22.32 11.96 31.80
N LEU A 127 21.84 10.72 31.61
CA LEU A 127 22.31 9.89 30.51
C LEU A 127 21.92 10.46 29.15
N GLU A 128 20.71 10.99 29.02
CA GLU A 128 20.27 11.65 27.78
C GLU A 128 21.14 12.88 27.47
N GLU A 129 21.40 13.74 28.47
CA GLU A 129 22.30 14.89 28.31
C GLU A 129 23.71 14.46 27.88
N MET A 130 24.21 13.35 28.43
CA MET A 130 25.50 12.78 28.02
C MET A 130 25.49 12.32 26.56
N LEU A 131 24.41 11.70 26.08
CA LEU A 131 24.26 11.30 24.67
C LEU A 131 24.15 12.52 23.75
N GLU A 132 23.42 13.56 24.15
CA GLU A 132 23.23 14.78 23.37
C GLU A 132 24.49 15.65 23.30
N SER A 133 25.36 15.58 24.32
CA SER A 133 26.59 16.38 24.40
C SER A 133 27.55 16.17 23.22
N GLY A 134 27.43 15.04 22.51
CA GLY A 134 28.28 14.68 21.37
C GLY A 134 29.76 14.48 21.74
N ASN A 135 30.11 14.46 23.03
CA ASN A 135 31.46 14.31 23.52
C ASN A 135 31.70 12.91 24.11
N PRO A 136 32.38 11.98 23.41
CA PRO A 136 32.62 10.63 23.89
C PRO A 136 33.40 10.58 25.22
N ALA A 137 34.21 11.60 25.52
CA ALA A 137 34.97 11.66 26.78
C ALA A 137 34.09 11.83 28.02
N ILE A 138 32.81 12.22 27.85
CA ILE A 138 31.88 12.34 28.99
C ILE A 138 31.63 10.99 29.67
N PHE A 139 31.74 9.89 28.92
CA PHE A 139 31.59 8.54 29.42
C PHE A 139 32.83 8.03 30.17
N THR A 140 34.03 8.56 29.89
CA THR A 140 35.29 8.15 30.55
C THR A 140 35.60 8.95 31.81
N SER A 141 34.95 10.11 31.98
CA SER A 141 35.12 10.95 33.16
C SER A 141 34.67 10.24 34.45
N GLY A 142 35.58 10.18 35.44
CA GLY A 142 35.31 9.63 36.76
C GLY A 142 35.41 8.10 36.89
N ILE A 143 35.81 7.39 35.82
CA ILE A 143 35.96 5.93 35.84
C ILE A 143 37.39 5.54 36.23
N ILE A 144 37.52 4.59 37.17
CA ILE A 144 38.81 4.05 37.61
C ILE A 144 39.41 3.18 36.51
N ASP A 145 40.71 3.33 36.24
CA ASP A 145 41.43 2.52 35.25
C ASP A 145 41.54 1.05 35.72
N SER A 146 40.62 0.22 35.25
CA SER A 146 40.57 -1.22 35.50
C SER A 146 40.28 -1.96 34.19
N GLN A 147 40.67 -3.24 34.12
CA GLN A 147 40.40 -4.03 32.91
C GLN A 147 38.89 -4.16 32.64
N ILE A 148 38.08 -4.22 33.69
CA ILE A 148 36.61 -4.25 33.61
C ILE A 148 36.09 -2.91 33.06
N SER A 149 36.64 -1.80 33.56
CA SER A 149 36.31 -0.45 33.10
C SER A 149 36.62 -0.25 31.61
N LYS A 150 37.77 -0.75 31.13
CA LYS A 150 38.16 -0.64 29.71
C LYS A 150 37.19 -1.37 28.80
N GLN A 151 36.72 -2.55 29.20
CA GLN A 151 35.76 -3.32 28.41
C GLN A 151 34.39 -2.65 28.39
N ALA A 152 33.90 -2.19 29.55
CA ALA A 152 32.64 -1.44 29.65
C ALA A 152 32.67 -0.15 28.81
N LEU A 153 33.79 0.58 28.85
CA LEU A 153 33.99 1.78 28.05
C LEU A 153 33.97 1.51 26.54
N SER A 154 34.64 0.46 26.08
CA SER A 154 34.62 0.05 24.66
C SER A 154 33.21 -0.29 24.18
N GLU A 155 32.42 -0.98 25.02
CA GLU A 155 31.01 -1.25 24.72
C GLU A 155 30.18 0.04 24.68
N ILE A 156 30.35 0.94 25.66
CA ILE A 156 29.66 2.25 25.71
C ILE A 156 29.95 3.06 24.46
N GLU A 157 31.22 3.21 24.08
CA GLU A 157 31.61 3.94 22.86
C GLU A 157 30.99 3.31 21.61
N GLY A 158 31.01 1.98 21.53
CA GLY A 158 30.41 1.23 20.44
C GLY A 158 28.90 1.43 20.33
N ARG A 159 28.16 1.44 21.45
CA ARG A 159 26.72 1.73 21.50
C ARG A 159 26.40 3.19 21.17
N HIS A 160 27.16 4.13 21.73
CA HIS A 160 26.99 5.55 21.47
C HIS A 160 27.14 5.85 19.97
N LYS A 161 28.15 5.25 19.31
CA LYS A 161 28.31 5.36 17.85
C LYS A 161 27.10 4.81 17.08
N ASP A 162 26.51 3.71 17.54
CA ASP A 162 25.32 3.12 16.92
C ASP A 162 24.10 4.05 17.09
N ILE A 163 23.94 4.70 18.26
CA ILE A 163 22.89 5.71 18.51
C ILE A 163 23.06 6.92 17.58
N VAL A 164 24.26 7.49 17.48
CA VAL A 164 24.52 8.67 16.62
C VAL A 164 24.19 8.38 15.15
N ARG A 165 24.54 7.20 14.65
CA ARG A 165 24.20 6.77 13.28
C ARG A 165 22.70 6.62 13.09
N LEU A 166 22.04 6.02 14.08
CA LEU A 166 20.59 5.85 14.07
C LEU A 166 19.86 7.20 14.05
N GLU A 167 20.28 8.16 14.87
CA GLU A 167 19.67 9.50 14.93
C GLU A 167 19.79 10.25 13.61
N SER A 168 20.93 10.11 12.92
CA SER A 168 21.09 10.62 11.55
C SER A 168 20.07 9.98 10.59
N SER A 169 19.85 8.67 10.68
CA SER A 169 18.86 7.98 9.86
C SER A 169 17.42 8.42 10.17
N ILE A 170 17.06 8.57 11.45
CA ILE A 170 15.73 9.04 11.89
C ILE A 170 15.47 10.47 11.37
N LYS A 171 16.46 11.36 11.45
CA LYS A 171 16.34 12.73 10.91
C LYS A 171 16.02 12.73 9.42
N GLU A 172 16.70 11.88 8.65
CA GLU A 172 16.42 11.74 7.21
C GLU A 172 15.04 11.15 6.92
N LEU A 173 14.55 10.23 7.76
CA LEU A 173 13.17 9.73 7.67
C LEU A 173 12.13 10.81 7.98
N HIS A 174 12.39 11.62 9.00
CA HIS A 174 11.51 12.70 9.42
C HIS A 174 11.25 13.69 8.28
N ASP A 175 12.29 14.08 7.54
CA ASP A 175 12.16 14.95 6.37
C ASP A 175 11.25 14.32 5.29
N MET A 176 11.32 13.00 5.10
CA MET A 176 10.42 12.29 4.20
C MET A 176 8.99 12.18 4.74
N PHE A 177 8.80 12.09 6.07
CA PHE A 177 7.47 12.02 6.69
C PHE A 177 6.71 13.33 6.61
N MET A 178 7.37 14.47 6.85
CA MET A 178 6.74 15.79 6.71
C MET A 178 6.18 16.01 5.31
N ASP A 179 6.94 15.59 4.30
CA ASP A 179 6.54 15.66 2.90
C ASP A 179 5.29 14.81 2.57
N ILE A 180 5.08 13.69 3.27
CA ILE A 180 4.07 12.67 2.91
C ILE A 180 2.85 12.73 3.82
N ALA A 181 2.99 13.24 5.06
CA ALA A 181 1.87 13.54 5.94
C ALA A 181 0.89 14.53 5.26
N VAL A 182 1.42 15.57 4.63
CA VAL A 182 0.65 16.53 3.82
C VAL A 182 -0.10 15.85 2.66
N LEU A 183 0.54 14.86 2.01
CA LEU A 183 -0.09 14.10 0.91
C LEU A 183 -1.28 13.26 1.40
N VAL A 184 -1.21 12.72 2.62
CA VAL A 184 -2.24 11.80 3.16
C VAL A 184 -3.42 12.58 3.77
N GLU A 185 -3.17 13.74 4.39
CA GLU A 185 -4.21 14.57 5.03
C GLU A 185 -5.20 15.15 4.02
N ASN A 186 -4.73 15.55 2.83
CA ASN A 186 -5.57 16.08 1.74
C ASN A 186 -6.47 15.02 1.05
N GLN A 187 -6.35 13.72 1.40
CA GLN A 187 -7.04 12.62 0.70
C GLN A 187 -8.24 12.04 1.45
N GLY A 188 -8.56 12.54 2.65
CA GLY A 188 -9.60 12.00 3.54
C GLY A 188 -11.03 11.98 2.96
N GLU A 189 -11.42 12.97 2.15
CA GLU A 189 -12.79 13.06 1.59
C GLU A 189 -12.98 12.32 0.25
N MET A 190 -11.91 11.91 -0.43
CA MET A 190 -11.99 11.39 -1.79
C MET A 190 -12.27 9.88 -1.87
N LEU A 191 -11.97 9.12 -0.80
CA LEU A 191 -12.10 7.66 -0.77
C LEU A 191 -13.56 7.18 -0.80
N ASP A 192 -14.46 7.81 -0.05
CA ASP A 192 -15.88 7.43 0.00
C ASP A 192 -16.57 7.63 -1.37
N ASN A 193 -16.17 8.66 -2.11
CA ASN A 193 -16.70 8.92 -3.44
C ASN A 193 -16.10 8.01 -4.54
N ILE A 194 -14.94 7.39 -4.32
CA ILE A 194 -14.33 6.47 -5.29
C ILE A 194 -14.89 5.06 -5.15
N GLU A 195 -15.10 4.54 -3.94
CA GLU A 195 -15.82 3.26 -3.72
C GLU A 195 -17.23 3.36 -4.36
N LEU A 196 -17.91 4.49 -4.18
CA LEU A 196 -19.20 4.81 -4.80
C LEU A 196 -19.12 4.89 -6.35
N ASN A 197 -18.13 5.58 -6.92
CA ASN A 197 -18.04 5.77 -8.37
C ASN A 197 -17.50 4.55 -9.14
N VAL A 198 -16.68 3.70 -8.50
CA VAL A 198 -16.28 2.40 -9.07
C VAL A 198 -17.49 1.47 -9.11
N MET A 199 -18.36 1.47 -8.09
CA MET A 199 -19.64 0.77 -8.14
C MET A 199 -20.51 1.24 -9.32
N HIS A 200 -20.66 2.55 -9.52
CA HIS A 200 -21.42 3.08 -10.66
C HIS A 200 -20.80 2.73 -12.03
N THR A 201 -19.46 2.66 -12.13
CA THR A 201 -18.78 2.28 -13.38
C THR A 201 -19.03 0.80 -13.72
N VAL A 202 -19.06 -0.08 -12.71
CA VAL A 202 -19.45 -1.49 -12.86
C VAL A 202 -20.91 -1.59 -13.32
N ASP A 203 -21.82 -0.82 -12.73
CA ASP A 203 -23.24 -0.79 -13.13
C ASP A 203 -23.43 -0.34 -14.59
N HIS A 204 -22.62 0.61 -15.09
CA HIS A 204 -22.67 1.05 -16.49
C HIS A 204 -22.16 -0.03 -17.46
N VAL A 205 -21.11 -0.77 -17.08
CA VAL A 205 -20.61 -1.90 -17.88
C VAL A 205 -21.61 -3.05 -17.90
N GLU A 206 -22.29 -3.31 -16.79
CA GLU A 206 -23.33 -4.34 -16.71
C GLU A 206 -24.56 -3.97 -17.55
N LYS A 207 -25.01 -2.71 -17.52
CA LYS A 207 -26.07 -2.20 -18.41
C LYS A 207 -25.66 -2.26 -19.88
N ALA A 208 -24.44 -1.89 -20.23
CA ALA A 208 -23.93 -2.00 -21.60
C ALA A 208 -23.86 -3.47 -22.08
N ARG A 209 -23.54 -4.41 -21.17
CA ARG A 209 -23.57 -5.86 -21.41
C ARG A 209 -24.99 -6.36 -21.65
N GLU A 210 -25.97 -5.87 -20.91
CA GLU A 210 -27.38 -6.19 -21.16
C GLU A 210 -27.85 -5.67 -22.52
N GLU A 211 -27.55 -4.42 -22.86
CA GLU A 211 -27.94 -3.82 -24.14
C GLU A 211 -27.28 -4.52 -25.33
N THR A 212 -26.00 -4.89 -25.23
CA THR A 212 -25.32 -5.70 -26.27
C THR A 212 -25.90 -7.12 -26.37
N LYS A 213 -26.28 -7.75 -25.25
CA LYS A 213 -26.97 -9.04 -25.26
C LYS A 213 -28.36 -8.95 -25.88
N ARG A 214 -29.11 -7.87 -25.62
CA ARG A 214 -30.41 -7.60 -26.25
C ARG A 214 -30.25 -7.34 -27.74
N ALA A 215 -29.29 -6.51 -28.16
CA ALA A 215 -28.97 -6.25 -29.57
C ALA A 215 -28.59 -7.54 -30.31
N MET A 216 -27.80 -8.42 -29.70
CA MET A 216 -27.47 -9.74 -30.26
C MET A 216 -28.69 -10.66 -30.37
N LYS A 217 -29.62 -10.63 -29.41
CA LYS A 217 -30.90 -11.36 -29.51
C LYS A 217 -31.76 -10.82 -30.65
N TYR A 218 -31.87 -9.50 -30.80
CA TYR A 218 -32.59 -8.88 -31.93
C TYR A 218 -31.94 -9.24 -33.28
N GLN A 219 -30.61 -9.25 -33.36
CA GLN A 219 -29.90 -9.66 -34.57
C GLN A 219 -30.07 -11.16 -34.88
N GLY A 220 -30.11 -12.01 -33.85
CA GLY A 220 -30.39 -13.44 -33.97
C GLY A 220 -31.85 -13.75 -34.33
N GLN A 221 -32.81 -12.95 -33.86
CA GLN A 221 -34.22 -13.03 -34.23
C GLN A 221 -34.47 -12.52 -35.65
N ALA A 222 -33.77 -11.46 -36.09
CA ALA A 222 -33.79 -10.98 -37.46
C ALA A 222 -33.23 -12.03 -38.45
N ARG A 223 -32.27 -12.87 -38.04
CA ARG A 223 -31.78 -14.02 -38.83
C ARG A 223 -32.76 -15.20 -38.90
N LYS A 224 -33.78 -15.25 -38.04
CA LYS A 224 -34.76 -16.35 -37.94
C LYS A 224 -36.12 -16.02 -38.54
N SER A 225 -36.36 -14.80 -39.02
CA SER A 225 -37.60 -14.43 -39.71
C SER A 225 -37.46 -14.59 -41.22
N PRO A 226 -38.15 -15.55 -41.85
CA PRO A 226 -38.32 -15.58 -43.29
C PRO A 226 -39.68 -14.92 -43.61
N LEU A 227 -39.83 -13.61 -43.44
CA LEU A 227 -41.04 -12.92 -43.92
C LEU A 227 -40.81 -11.45 -44.27
N CYS A 228 -40.23 -11.24 -45.45
CA CYS A 228 -40.53 -10.13 -46.33
C CYS A 228 -40.55 -10.69 -47.75
N ALA A 229 -41.66 -11.30 -48.13
CA ALA A 229 -41.98 -11.57 -49.52
C ALA A 229 -42.30 -10.23 -50.21
N PRO A 230 -41.71 -9.90 -51.38
CA PRO A 230 -42.24 -8.82 -52.21
C PRO A 230 -43.45 -9.37 -52.96
N SER A 231 -44.64 -9.26 -52.38
CA SER A 231 -45.89 -9.57 -53.07
C SER A 231 -46.42 -8.32 -53.78
N LEU A 232 -45.99 -8.12 -55.03
CA LEU A 232 -46.78 -7.45 -56.07
C LEU A 232 -46.50 -8.18 -57.39
N ALA A 233 -47.39 -9.09 -57.76
CA ALA A 233 -47.40 -9.77 -59.04
C ALA A 233 -48.53 -9.18 -59.92
N LEU A 234 -48.17 -8.54 -61.04
CA LEU A 234 -48.92 -8.42 -62.32
C LEU A 234 -48.04 -7.56 -63.26
N SER A 235 -47.50 -8.01 -64.40
CA SER A 235 -48.14 -8.63 -65.56
C SER A 235 -47.13 -9.36 -66.48
N LEU A 236 -47.65 -10.38 -67.18
CA LEU A 236 -47.07 -11.27 -68.21
C LEU A 236 -46.04 -10.69 -69.22
N LEU A 237 -44.94 -11.43 -69.47
CA LEU A 237 -44.61 -12.11 -70.74
C LEU A 237 -43.36 -13.02 -70.58
N PRO A 238 -43.23 -14.20 -71.25
CA PRO A 238 -42.08 -15.09 -71.10
C PRO A 238 -41.04 -14.93 -72.23
N LEU A 239 -39.75 -14.93 -71.88
CA LEU A 239 -38.64 -15.22 -72.79
C LEU A 239 -37.57 -16.06 -72.05
N PRO A 240 -37.05 -17.16 -72.63
CA PRO A 240 -36.19 -18.12 -71.93
C PRO A 240 -34.71 -17.86 -72.20
N VAL A 241 -33.86 -17.77 -71.17
CA VAL A 241 -32.40 -17.90 -71.30
C VAL A 241 -31.83 -18.51 -70.00
N PRO A 242 -30.81 -19.39 -70.07
CA PRO A 242 -30.71 -20.54 -69.20
C PRO A 242 -29.83 -20.35 -67.97
N LEU A 243 -30.06 -21.27 -67.05
CA LEU A 243 -29.23 -21.69 -65.93
C LEU A 243 -27.72 -21.55 -66.19
N SER A 244 -27.04 -20.73 -65.38
CA SER A 244 -25.61 -20.87 -65.09
C SER A 244 -25.42 -20.83 -63.57
N ALA A 245 -25.18 -21.99 -63.00
CA ALA A 245 -24.81 -22.17 -61.61
C ALA A 245 -23.31 -21.86 -61.45
N GLY A 246 -22.97 -20.73 -60.82
CA GLY A 246 -21.66 -20.50 -60.23
C GLY A 246 -21.75 -20.68 -58.70
N PRO A 247 -20.91 -21.50 -58.06
CA PRO A 247 -20.93 -21.64 -56.60
C PRO A 247 -20.31 -20.40 -55.95
N THR A 248 -21.11 -19.67 -55.17
CA THR A 248 -20.69 -18.64 -54.22
C THR A 248 -19.82 -19.26 -53.11
N SER A 249 -18.51 -19.31 -53.34
CA SER A 249 -17.49 -19.62 -52.34
C SER A 249 -17.13 -18.38 -51.51
N CYS A 250 -18.04 -17.90 -50.64
CA CYS A 250 -17.70 -16.82 -49.70
C CYS A 250 -18.55 -16.73 -48.42
N ILE A 251 -19.03 -17.85 -47.84
CA ILE A 251 -19.64 -17.82 -46.48
C ILE A 251 -19.27 -19.07 -45.66
N ARG A 252 -17.99 -19.43 -45.62
CA ARG A 252 -17.53 -20.51 -44.71
C ARG A 252 -16.34 -20.12 -43.82
N GLY A 253 -15.62 -19.04 -44.14
CA GLY A 253 -14.47 -18.56 -43.36
C GLY A 253 -14.80 -17.71 -42.12
N LYS A 254 -16.04 -17.23 -41.94
CA LYS A 254 -16.41 -16.35 -40.80
C LYS A 254 -16.90 -17.10 -39.55
N GLY A 255 -17.28 -18.38 -39.64
CA GLY A 255 -17.76 -19.16 -38.48
C GLY A 255 -16.63 -19.55 -37.53
N ALA A 256 -15.54 -20.11 -38.05
CA ALA A 256 -14.44 -20.64 -37.22
C ALA A 256 -13.64 -19.56 -36.45
N MET A 257 -13.67 -18.30 -36.88
CA MET A 257 -13.04 -17.19 -36.17
C MET A 257 -13.93 -16.66 -35.04
N ILE A 258 -15.26 -16.77 -35.19
CA ILE A 258 -16.25 -16.34 -34.18
C ILE A 258 -16.27 -17.34 -33.01
N ASP A 259 -16.24 -18.64 -33.28
CA ASP A 259 -16.25 -19.68 -32.23
C ASP A 259 -14.97 -19.67 -31.37
N ARG A 260 -13.82 -19.27 -31.96
CA ARG A 260 -12.56 -19.08 -31.20
C ARG A 260 -12.56 -17.82 -30.34
N ILE A 261 -13.31 -16.78 -30.74
CA ILE A 261 -13.50 -15.57 -29.93
C ILE A 261 -14.49 -15.86 -28.80
N GLU A 262 -15.54 -16.63 -29.05
CA GLU A 262 -16.51 -17.08 -28.04
C GLU A 262 -15.82 -17.91 -26.94
N ASN A 263 -14.98 -18.88 -27.31
CA ASN A 263 -14.27 -19.72 -26.33
C ASN A 263 -13.19 -18.95 -25.52
N ASN A 264 -12.47 -17.99 -26.13
CA ASN A 264 -11.53 -17.12 -25.42
C ASN A 264 -12.23 -16.08 -24.53
N MET A 265 -13.42 -15.61 -24.95
CA MET A 265 -14.23 -14.66 -24.20
C MET A 265 -14.89 -15.34 -22.99
N ASP A 266 -15.42 -16.56 -23.13
CA ASP A 266 -16.00 -17.34 -22.03
C ASP A 266 -14.96 -17.74 -20.98
N GLN A 267 -13.73 -18.09 -21.40
CA GLN A 267 -12.64 -18.32 -20.46
C GLN A 267 -12.27 -17.05 -19.69
N SER A 268 -12.20 -15.89 -20.35
CA SER A 268 -11.93 -14.60 -19.69
C SER A 268 -13.06 -14.18 -18.74
N VAL A 269 -14.32 -14.47 -19.08
CA VAL A 269 -15.50 -14.23 -18.23
C VAL A 269 -15.47 -15.11 -16.98
N GLY A 270 -15.05 -16.37 -17.08
CA GLY A 270 -14.91 -17.25 -15.91
C GLY A 270 -13.87 -16.79 -14.89
N PHE A 271 -12.78 -16.16 -15.34
CA PHE A 271 -11.79 -15.54 -14.43
C PHE A 271 -12.31 -14.26 -13.79
N VAL A 272 -13.05 -13.43 -14.54
CA VAL A 272 -13.67 -12.20 -14.02
C VAL A 272 -14.79 -12.52 -13.05
N GLU A 273 -15.63 -13.52 -13.30
CA GLU A 273 -16.70 -13.92 -12.37
C GLU A 273 -16.17 -14.49 -11.05
N ARG A 274 -15.07 -15.28 -11.09
CA ARG A 274 -14.39 -15.70 -9.85
C ARG A 274 -13.76 -14.52 -9.11
N ALA A 275 -13.11 -13.60 -9.83
CA ALA A 275 -12.55 -12.39 -9.22
C ALA A 275 -13.64 -11.48 -8.63
N VAL A 276 -14.81 -11.37 -9.27
CA VAL A 276 -15.98 -10.63 -8.76
C VAL A 276 -16.59 -11.32 -7.55
N ALA A 277 -16.66 -12.65 -7.52
CA ALA A 277 -17.15 -13.41 -6.37
C ALA A 277 -16.24 -13.27 -5.16
N ASP A 278 -14.93 -13.32 -5.36
CA ASP A 278 -13.94 -13.20 -4.28
C ASP A 278 -13.86 -11.75 -3.76
N THR A 279 -13.98 -10.74 -4.63
CA THR A 279 -14.09 -9.33 -4.22
C THR A 279 -15.40 -9.02 -3.51
N LYS A 280 -16.55 -9.55 -3.95
CA LYS A 280 -17.84 -9.41 -3.23
C LYS A 280 -17.79 -10.03 -1.83
N LYS A 281 -17.18 -11.21 -1.70
CA LYS A 281 -16.99 -11.87 -0.39
C LYS A 281 -16.05 -11.05 0.50
N ALA A 282 -14.95 -10.52 -0.04
CA ALA A 282 -14.03 -9.67 0.69
C ALA A 282 -14.67 -8.33 1.14
N VAL A 283 -15.47 -7.69 0.29
CA VAL A 283 -16.21 -6.46 0.62
C VAL A 283 -17.30 -6.72 1.66
N LYS A 284 -18.00 -7.87 1.58
CA LYS A 284 -18.98 -8.27 2.61
C LYS A 284 -18.28 -8.52 3.95
N TYR A 285 -17.13 -9.18 3.94
CA TYR A 285 -16.33 -9.41 5.13
C TYR A 285 -15.79 -8.09 5.73
N GLN A 286 -15.31 -7.17 4.88
CA GLN A 286 -14.85 -5.85 5.33
C GLN A 286 -16.01 -4.97 5.82
N SER A 287 -17.17 -4.97 5.19
CA SER A 287 -18.31 -4.15 5.63
C SER A 287 -18.89 -4.67 6.96
N GLU A 288 -18.95 -5.99 7.15
CA GLU A 288 -19.34 -6.59 8.43
C GLU A 288 -18.31 -6.29 9.54
N ALA A 289 -17.01 -6.32 9.22
CA ALA A 289 -15.96 -5.92 10.15
C ALA A 289 -15.99 -4.41 10.47
N ARG A 290 -16.22 -3.55 9.48
CA ARG A 290 -16.38 -2.09 9.66
C ARG A 290 -17.58 -1.77 10.56
N ARG A 291 -18.73 -2.42 10.34
CA ARG A 291 -19.92 -2.26 11.20
C ARG A 291 -19.66 -2.68 12.65
N LYS A 292 -18.96 -3.80 12.87
CA LYS A 292 -18.58 -4.25 14.21
C LYS A 292 -17.60 -3.30 14.89
N LYS A 293 -16.61 -2.77 14.14
CA LYS A 293 -15.66 -1.76 14.66
C LYS A 293 -16.33 -0.44 15.01
N ILE A 294 -17.21 0.07 14.15
CA ILE A 294 -17.99 1.30 14.41
C ILE A 294 -18.89 1.10 15.64
N MET A 295 -19.59 -0.03 15.73
CA MET A 295 -20.42 -0.33 16.89
C MET A 295 -19.60 -0.41 18.18
N MET A 296 -18.42 -1.05 18.15
CA MET A 296 -17.50 -1.09 19.29
C MET A 296 -17.03 0.32 19.70
N MET A 297 -16.69 1.17 18.72
CA MET A 297 -16.22 2.53 18.98
C MET A 297 -17.32 3.40 19.62
N ILE A 298 -18.56 3.31 19.11
CA ILE A 298 -19.73 3.98 19.70
C ILE A 298 -19.98 3.49 21.13
N CYS A 299 -19.90 2.18 21.39
CA CYS A 299 -20.01 1.65 22.75
C CYS A 299 -18.91 2.19 23.69
N CYS A 300 -17.66 2.27 23.23
CA CYS A 300 -16.56 2.83 24.03
C CYS A 300 -16.75 4.32 24.33
N VAL A 301 -17.24 5.12 23.37
CA VAL A 301 -17.52 6.55 23.58
C VAL A 301 -18.66 6.74 24.57
N ILE A 302 -19.74 5.97 24.46
CA ILE A 302 -20.86 6.01 25.41
C ILE A 302 -20.38 5.64 26.82
N LEU A 303 -19.57 4.58 26.94
CA LEU A 303 -18.98 4.18 28.23
C LEU A 303 -18.07 5.27 28.80
N ALA A 304 -17.25 5.92 27.99
CA ALA A 304 -16.39 7.02 28.42
C ALA A 304 -17.20 8.23 28.92
N ILE A 305 -18.30 8.57 28.25
CA ILE A 305 -19.21 9.66 28.67
C ILE A 305 -19.89 9.31 30.00
N ILE A 306 -20.35 8.07 30.18
CA ILE A 306 -20.96 7.62 31.43
C ILE A 306 -19.95 7.68 32.57
N LEU A 307 -18.72 7.17 32.37
CA LEU A 307 -17.65 7.22 33.36
C LEU A 307 -17.23 8.65 33.69
N ALA A 308 -17.14 9.55 32.70
CA ALA A 308 -16.85 10.95 32.94
C ALA A 308 -17.95 11.64 33.75
N SER A 309 -19.21 11.27 33.52
CA SER A 309 -20.36 11.82 34.26
C SER A 309 -20.42 11.33 35.71
N THR A 310 -20.06 10.06 35.98
CA THR A 310 -20.02 9.52 37.34
C THR A 310 -18.84 10.06 38.14
N ILE A 311 -17.67 10.22 37.52
CA ILE A 311 -16.49 10.82 38.17
C ILE A 311 -16.73 12.32 38.40
N GLY A 312 -17.27 13.03 37.40
CA GLY A 312 -17.61 14.45 37.53
C GLY A 312 -18.63 14.75 38.62
N GLY A 313 -19.61 13.84 38.84
CA GLY A 313 -20.58 13.94 39.93
C GLY A 313 -20.06 13.54 41.31
N ILE A 314 -18.87 12.95 41.42
CA ILE A 314 -18.22 12.63 42.70
C ILE A 314 -17.30 13.78 43.16
N PHE A 315 -16.78 14.58 42.21
CA PHE A 315 -15.88 15.70 42.48
C PHE A 315 -16.54 17.09 42.41
N ALA A 316 -17.85 17.16 42.16
CA ALA A 316 -18.68 18.36 42.25
C ALA A 316 -19.65 18.24 43.43
#